data_AF-A0A172UG56-F1
#
_entry.id   AF-A0A172UG56-F1
#
_cell.length_a   1.000
_cell.length_b   1.000
_cell.length_c   1.000
_cell.angle_alpha   90.00
_cell.angle_beta   90.00
_cell.angle_gamma   90.00
#
_symmetry.space_group_name_H-M   'P 1'
#
loop_
_entity.id
_entity.type
_entity.pdbx_description
1 polymer ?
#
loop_
_entity_poly.entity_id
_entity_poly.type
_entity_poly.pdbx_seq_one_letter_code
_entity_poly.pdbx_strand_id
1 'polypeptide(L)'
;MKLPIIVCEGMDINMFSTLEDACSYLEPTDVQKGTYSAYDSDGYLLTLSVIEKQRSYFGFLNFKNLAVNIENTMERNKSGELIDKLVAFLTVVGEKEVKNTDNLPDLIELTKAALSK
;
A
#
# COMPACT_ATOMS: atom_id res chain seq x y z
N MET A 1 1.36 11.36 -5.88
CA MET A 1 1.54 10.33 -4.86
C MET A 1 2.70 10.75 -3.99
N LYS A 2 2.47 10.93 -2.69
CA LYS A 2 3.56 11.12 -1.73
C LYS A 2 3.91 9.81 -1.04
N LEU A 3 5.21 9.63 -0.79
CA LEU A 3 5.73 8.44 -0.12
C LEU A 3 5.61 8.59 1.40
N PRO A 4 5.45 7.48 2.15
CA PRO A 4 5.44 6.09 1.68
C PRO A 4 4.12 5.71 0.98
N ILE A 5 4.17 4.66 0.16
CA ILE A 5 2.97 3.96 -0.31
C ILE A 5 2.54 3.01 0.81
N ILE A 6 1.29 3.13 1.26
CA ILE A 6 0.74 2.35 2.35
C ILE A 6 -0.27 1.37 1.76
N VAL A 7 0.01 0.09 1.86
CA VAL A 7 -0.89 -0.97 1.42
C VAL A 7 -1.50 -1.64 2.64
N CYS A 8 -2.83 -1.77 2.62
CA CYS A 8 -3.59 -2.45 3.65
C CYS A 8 -4.20 -3.72 3.07
N GLU A 9 -3.97 -4.85 3.75
CA GLU A 9 -4.57 -6.16 3.48
C GLU A 9 -5.35 -6.59 4.73
N GLY A 10 -6.66 -6.30 4.75
CA GLY A 10 -7.45 -6.50 5.97
C GLY A 10 -6.93 -5.63 7.13
N MET A 11 -6.34 -6.28 8.15
CA MET A 11 -5.73 -5.63 9.32
C MET A 11 -4.20 -5.51 9.22
N ASP A 12 -3.59 -6.10 8.21
CA ASP A 12 -2.14 -6.03 8.00
C ASP A 12 -1.78 -4.81 7.16
N ILE A 13 -0.67 -4.17 7.52
CA ILE A 13 -0.17 -2.95 6.89
C ILE A 13 1.26 -3.19 6.39
N ASN A 14 1.49 -2.87 5.11
CA ASN A 14 2.81 -2.81 4.52
C ASN A 14 3.08 -1.37 4.05
N MET A 15 4.32 -0.90 4.22
CA MET A 15 4.75 0.46 3.85
C MET A 15 5.98 0.41 2.96
N PHE A 16 5.90 1.09 1.82
CA PHE A 16 6.96 1.08 0.82
C PHE A 16 7.53 2.47 0.60
N SER A 17 8.85 2.58 0.62
CA SER A 17 9.57 3.82 0.31
C SER A 17 9.60 4.16 -1.17
N THR A 18 9.26 3.22 -2.04
CA THR A 18 9.21 3.43 -3.50
C THR A 18 7.95 2.81 -4.09
N LEU A 19 7.55 3.28 -5.26
CA LEU A 19 6.44 2.71 -6.01
C LEU A 19 6.80 1.33 -6.57
N GLU A 20 8.05 1.18 -6.98
CA GLU A 20 8.60 -0.02 -7.59
C GLU A 20 8.57 -1.20 -6.61
N ASP A 21 8.91 -0.96 -5.34
CA ASP A 21 8.86 -1.97 -4.28
C ASP A 21 7.42 -2.42 -4.04
N ALA A 22 6.48 -1.46 -3.94
CA ALA A 22 5.06 -1.76 -3.78
C ALA A 22 4.52 -2.59 -4.96
N CYS A 23 4.77 -2.15 -6.20
CA CYS A 23 4.35 -2.88 -7.40
C CYS A 23 4.96 -4.29 -7.51
N SER A 24 6.17 -4.49 -6.98
CA SER A 24 6.86 -5.79 -7.02
C SER A 24 6.41 -6.73 -5.90
N TYR A 25 5.94 -6.17 -4.78
CA TYR A 25 5.43 -6.93 -3.63
C TYR A 25 4.01 -7.46 -3.89
N LEU A 26 3.14 -6.65 -4.51
CA LEU A 26 1.73 -7.01 -4.67
C LEU A 26 1.52 -8.12 -5.71
N GLU A 27 0.70 -9.10 -5.34
CA GLU A 27 0.33 -10.18 -6.25
C GLU A 27 -0.80 -9.73 -7.21
N PRO A 28 -0.63 -9.91 -8.53
CA PRO A 28 -1.66 -9.53 -9.50
C PRO A 28 -3.02 -10.20 -9.24
N THR A 29 -3.03 -11.45 -8.77
CA THR A 29 -4.28 -12.17 -8.54
C THR A 29 -5.08 -11.61 -7.37
N ASP A 30 -4.41 -11.08 -6.35
CA ASP A 30 -5.05 -10.48 -5.18
C ASP A 30 -5.46 -9.02 -5.43
N VAL A 31 -4.71 -8.30 -6.28
CA VAL A 31 -5.18 -7.03 -6.84
C VAL A 31 -6.49 -7.22 -7.61
N GLN A 32 -6.60 -8.26 -8.45
CA GLN A 32 -7.82 -8.55 -9.21
C GLN A 32 -9.01 -8.95 -8.32
N LYS A 33 -8.77 -9.57 -7.17
CA LYS A 33 -9.81 -9.90 -6.19
C LYS A 33 -10.22 -8.70 -5.31
N GLY A 34 -9.48 -7.58 -5.39
CA GLY A 34 -9.69 -6.42 -4.53
C GLY A 34 -9.24 -6.64 -3.09
N THR A 35 -8.26 -7.52 -2.85
CA THR A 35 -7.71 -7.84 -1.52
C THR A 35 -7.06 -6.62 -0.86
N TYR A 36 -6.47 -5.75 -1.68
CA TYR A 36 -5.68 -4.61 -1.21
C TYR A 36 -6.41 -3.28 -1.36
N SER A 37 -6.20 -2.39 -0.40
CA SER A 37 -6.40 -0.95 -0.53
C SER A 37 -5.05 -0.25 -0.39
N ALA A 38 -4.71 0.66 -1.30
CA ALA A 38 -3.44 1.39 -1.26
C ALA A 38 -3.66 2.90 -1.14
N TYR A 39 -2.83 3.56 -0.34
CA TYR A 39 -2.89 4.99 -0.08
C TYR A 39 -1.50 5.61 -0.19
N ASP A 40 -1.45 6.90 -0.44
CA ASP A 40 -0.24 7.70 -0.30
C ASP A 40 -0.17 8.35 1.10
N SER A 41 0.95 9.00 1.43
CA SER A 41 1.16 9.56 2.77
C SER A 41 0.24 10.72 3.15
N ASP A 42 -0.40 11.36 2.17
CA ASP A 42 -1.39 12.41 2.42
C ASP A 42 -2.80 11.81 2.61
N GLY A 43 -2.93 10.48 2.50
CA GLY A 43 -4.19 9.74 2.63
C GLY A 43 -5.01 9.69 1.33
N TYR A 44 -4.43 9.99 0.16
CA TYR A 44 -5.13 9.79 -1.10
C TYR A 44 -5.18 8.31 -1.47
N LEU A 45 -6.36 7.84 -1.88
CA LEU A 45 -6.53 6.47 -2.35
C LEU A 45 -5.89 6.30 -3.73
N LEU A 46 -5.07 5.27 -3.87
CA LEU A 46 -4.38 4.90 -5.09
C LEU A 46 -5.15 3.80 -5.81
N THR A 47 -5.12 3.85 -7.14
CA THR A 47 -5.73 2.83 -7.99
C THR A 47 -4.73 1.71 -8.23
N LEU A 48 -5.14 0.48 -7.92
CA LEU A 48 -4.40 -0.74 -8.21
C LEU A 48 -4.97 -1.37 -9.48
N SER A 49 -4.10 -1.69 -10.42
CA SER A 49 -4.48 -2.35 -11.67
C SER A 49 -3.46 -3.42 -12.05
N VAL A 50 -3.88 -4.38 -12.87
CA VAL A 50 -2.99 -5.39 -13.45
C VAL A 50 -2.78 -5.08 -14.92
N ILE A 51 -1.52 -4.98 -15.31
CA ILE A 51 -1.09 -4.75 -16.68
C ILE A 51 -0.29 -5.95 -17.20
N GLU A 52 -0.33 -6.17 -18.51
CA GLU A 52 0.56 -7.13 -19.17
C GLU A 52 1.91 -6.47 -19.44
N LYS A 53 3.00 -7.00 -18.89
CA LYS A 53 4.36 -6.63 -19.29
C LYS A 53 4.91 -7.71 -20.22
N GLN A 54 5.31 -7.29 -21.43
CA GLN A 54 6.10 -8.15 -22.30
C GLN A 54 7.52 -8.26 -21.73
N ARG A 55 7.95 -9.47 -21.43
CA ARG A 55 9.37 -9.77 -21.20
C ARG A 55 9.83 -10.69 -22.32
N SER A 56 10.81 -10.24 -23.09
CA SER A 56 11.52 -11.13 -24.02
C SER A 56 12.55 -11.90 -23.19
N TYR A 57 12.35 -13.21 -23.04
CA TYR A 57 13.39 -14.09 -22.54
C TYR A 57 14.04 -14.76 -23.75
N PHE A 58 15.35 -14.56 -23.91
CA PHE A 58 16.14 -15.07 -25.03
C PHE A 58 15.63 -14.68 -26.43
N GLY A 59 15.11 -13.48 -26.69
CA GLY A 59 14.87 -12.97 -28.06
C GLY A 59 13.84 -13.73 -28.93
N PHE A 60 13.35 -14.89 -28.52
CA PHE A 60 12.48 -15.77 -29.32
C PHE A 60 11.22 -16.25 -28.57
N LEU A 61 11.15 -16.10 -27.23
CA LEU A 61 9.94 -16.42 -26.46
C LEU A 61 9.33 -15.17 -25.84
N ASN A 62 8.15 -14.79 -26.35
CA ASN A 62 7.32 -13.74 -25.78
C ASN A 62 6.37 -14.38 -24.75
N PHE A 63 6.70 -14.26 -23.47
CA PHE A 63 5.77 -14.59 -22.39
C PHE A 63 5.06 -13.33 -21.92
N LYS A 64 3.73 -13.44 -21.76
CA LYS A 64 2.92 -12.42 -21.11
C LYS A 64 3.03 -12.61 -19.60
N ASN A 65 3.66 -11.67 -18.91
CA ASN A 65 3.67 -11.65 -17.45
C ASN A 65 2.72 -10.56 -16.96
N LEU A 66 1.89 -10.90 -15.99
CA LEU A 66 1.07 -9.93 -15.27
C LEU A 66 1.95 -9.14 -14.30
N ALA A 67 1.71 -7.84 -14.20
CA ALA A 67 2.37 -6.96 -13.26
C ALA A 67 1.35 -6.01 -12.63
N VAL A 68 1.59 -5.63 -11.38
CA VAL A 68 0.78 -4.61 -10.72
C VAL A 68 1.25 -3.22 -11.13
N ASN A 69 0.29 -2.33 -11.29
CA ASN A 69 0.47 -0.91 -11.54
C ASN A 69 -0.34 -0.12 -10.51
N ILE A 70 0.30 0.91 -9.94
CA ILE A 70 -0.26 1.76 -8.90
C ILE A 70 -0.26 3.19 -9.42
N GLU A 71 -1.44 3.80 -9.45
CA GLU A 71 -1.63 5.14 -10.00
C GLU A 71 -2.36 6.04 -9.01
N ASN A 72 -2.12 7.35 -9.12
CA ASN A 72 -2.89 8.32 -8.36
C ASN A 72 -4.26 8.52 -9.02
N THR A 73 -5.32 8.17 -8.32
CA THR A 73 -6.67 8.57 -8.71
C THR A 73 -6.86 10.03 -8.31
N MET A 74 -7.12 10.92 -9.27
CA MET A 74 -7.31 12.36 -9.05
C MET A 74 -8.51 12.72 -8.15
N GLU A 75 -9.23 11.75 -7.59
CA GLU A 75 -10.42 12.00 -6.80
C GLU A 75 -10.48 11.07 -5.58
N ARG A 76 -10.18 11.68 -4.42
CA ARG A 76 -10.70 11.41 -3.06
C ARG A 76 -9.60 11.16 -2.03
N ASN A 77 -9.38 12.18 -1.20
CA ASN A 77 -8.67 12.00 0.05
C ASN A 77 -9.50 11.10 0.98
N LYS A 78 -8.88 10.04 1.48
CA LYS A 78 -9.45 9.01 2.35
C LYS A 78 -8.67 8.89 3.66
N SER A 79 -8.06 9.99 4.11
CA SER A 79 -7.28 10.04 5.35
C SER A 79 -8.01 9.45 6.56
N GLY A 80 -9.30 9.71 6.75
CA GLY A 80 -10.07 9.09 7.84
C GLY A 80 -10.11 7.56 7.78
N GLU A 81 -10.29 6.98 6.59
CA GLU A 81 -10.28 5.53 6.39
C GLU A 81 -8.89 4.93 6.62
N LEU A 82 -7.85 5.65 6.20
CA LEU A 82 -6.46 5.26 6.47
C LEU A 82 -6.14 5.34 7.97
N ILE A 83 -6.56 6.40 8.66
CA ILE A 83 -6.42 6.54 10.12
C ILE A 83 -7.05 5.35 10.83
N ASP A 84 -8.29 4.98 10.49
CA ASP A 84 -8.99 3.84 11.09
C ASP A 84 -8.18 2.53 10.93
N LYS A 85 -7.62 2.30 9.74
CA LYS A 85 -6.79 1.13 9.44
C LYS A 85 -5.47 1.12 10.22
N LEU A 86 -4.77 2.25 10.28
CA LEU A 86 -3.52 2.38 11.03
C LEU A 86 -3.74 2.20 12.54
N VAL A 87 -4.80 2.82 13.08
CA VAL A 87 -5.19 2.67 14.49
C VAL A 87 -5.53 1.21 14.81
N ALA A 88 -6.28 0.54 13.95
CA ALA A 88 -6.62 -0.87 14.11
C ALA A 88 -5.36 -1.76 14.14
N PHE A 89 -4.46 -1.60 13.16
CA PHE A 89 -3.19 -2.32 13.09
C PHE A 89 -2.33 -2.09 14.34
N LEU A 90 -2.07 -0.82 14.68
CA LEU A 90 -1.24 -0.44 15.83
C LEU A 90 -1.80 -0.97 17.16
N THR A 91 -3.14 -1.02 17.29
CA THR A 91 -3.81 -1.61 18.45
C THR A 91 -3.56 -3.12 18.53
N VAL A 92 -3.62 -3.84 17.41
CA VAL A 92 -3.39 -5.29 17.34
C VAL A 92 -1.94 -5.63 17.68
N VAL A 93 -0.97 -4.85 17.20
CA VAL A 93 0.46 -5.07 17.52
C VAL A 93 0.85 -4.57 18.92
N GLY A 94 -0.08 -3.98 19.66
CA GLY A 94 0.09 -3.61 21.07
C GLY A 94 0.78 -2.26 21.31
N GLU A 95 0.77 -1.36 20.33
CA GLU A 95 1.34 -0.03 20.49
C GLU A 95 0.48 0.83 21.43
N LYS A 96 1.08 1.29 22.53
CA LYS A 96 0.36 2.03 23.59
C LYS A 96 0.13 3.50 23.24
N GLU A 97 0.92 4.05 22.32
CA GLU A 97 0.93 5.48 21.98
C GLU A 97 -0.24 5.89 21.08
N VAL A 98 -0.92 4.93 20.45
CA VAL A 98 -2.08 5.13 19.55
C VAL A 98 -3.20 5.93 20.21
N LYS A 99 -3.36 5.84 21.53
CA LYS A 99 -4.44 6.51 22.27
C LYS A 99 -4.30 8.03 22.34
N ASN A 100 -3.16 8.57 21.91
CA ASN A 100 -2.81 9.97 22.12
C ASN A 100 -2.76 10.80 20.82
N THR A 101 -3.02 10.21 19.64
CA THR A 101 -2.99 10.94 18.37
C THR A 101 -3.95 10.34 17.34
N ASP A 102 -4.72 11.22 16.69
CA ASP A 102 -5.52 10.96 15.47
C ASP A 102 -4.88 11.61 14.24
N ASN A 103 -3.66 12.14 14.38
CA ASN A 103 -2.92 12.79 13.33
C ASN A 103 -2.28 11.77 12.39
N LEU A 104 -2.60 11.84 11.10
CA LEU A 104 -2.13 10.89 10.09
C LEU A 104 -0.59 10.80 10.00
N PRO A 105 0.17 11.92 9.87
CA PRO A 105 1.63 11.90 9.94
C PRO A 105 2.20 11.16 11.16
N ASP A 106 1.69 11.42 12.36
CA ASP A 106 2.17 10.76 13.58
C ASP A 106 1.88 9.25 13.54
N LEU A 107 0.67 8.85 13.11
CA LEU A 107 0.30 7.45 12.96
C LEU A 107 1.16 6.72 11.91
N ILE A 108 1.53 7.40 10.82
CA ILE A 108 2.45 6.87 9.80
C ILE A 108 3.82 6.59 10.41
N GLU A 109 4.37 7.51 11.20
CA GLU A 109 5.68 7.31 11.85
C GLU A 109 5.64 6.20 12.92
N LEU A 110 4.58 6.15 13.73
CA LEU A 110 4.37 5.06 14.69
C LEU A 110 4.29 3.70 13.99
N THR A 111 3.58 3.63 12.86
CA THR A 111 3.46 2.40 12.06
C THR A 111 4.80 1.97 11.49
N LYS A 112 5.60 2.89 10.96
CA LYS A 112 6.98 2.58 10.51
C LYS A 112 7.84 2.02 11.65
N ALA A 113 7.76 2.64 12.84
CA ALA A 113 8.51 2.18 13.99
C ALA A 113 8.08 0.78 14.44
N ALA A 114 6.77 0.49 14.41
CA ALA A 114 6.22 -0.82 14.73
C ALA A 114 6.65 -1.91 13.73
N LEU A 115 6.66 -1.62 12.42
CA LEU A 115 7.08 -2.54 11.36
C LEU A 115 8.60 -2.84 11.36
N SER A 116 9.40 -2.06 12.09
CA SER A 116 10.86 -2.21 12.15
C SER A 116 11.36 -3.05 13.35
N LYS A 117 10.44 -3.55 14.19
CA LYS A 117 10.74 -4.35 15.38
C LYS A 117 10.82 -5.84 15.05
#